data_AF-A0A371LVE9-F1
#
_entry.id   AF-A0A371LVE9-F1
#
_cell.length_a   1.000
_cell.length_b   1.000
_cell.length_c   1.000
_cell.angle_alpha   90.00
_cell.angle_beta   90.00
_cell.angle_gamma   90.00
#
_symmetry.space_group_name_H-M   'P 1'
#
loop_
_entity.id
_entity.type
_entity.pdbx_description
1 polymer ?
#
loop_
_entity_poly.entity_id
_entity_poly.type
_entity_poly.pdbx_seq_one_letter_code
_entity_poly.pdbx_strand_id
1 'polypeptide(L)' 'MAIKPKYVKQLGNILLERYPQAFNTDFETNKDSVEELTTVESKGVRNRIAGYITRKKGGQGA' A
#
# COMPACT_ATOMS: atom_id res chain seq x y z
N MET A 1 11.50 16.54 0.89
CA MET A 1 10.19 16.52 1.59
C MET A 1 10.07 15.20 2.34
N ALA A 2 9.97 15.20 3.67
CA ALA A 2 9.77 13.95 4.42
C ALA A 2 8.34 13.42 4.20
N ILE A 3 8.21 12.17 3.73
CA ILE A 3 6.89 11.56 3.57
C ILE A 3 6.32 11.26 4.95
N LYS A 4 5.16 11.85 5.28
CA LYS A 4 4.50 11.72 6.57
C LYS A 4 4.10 10.26 6.83
N PRO A 5 4.66 9.59 7.86
CA PRO A 5 4.38 8.16 8.11
C PRO A 5 2.91 7.85 8.38
N LYS A 6 2.18 8.79 9.00
CA LYS A 6 0.74 8.63 9.30
C LYS A 6 -0.10 8.46 8.04
N TYR A 7 0.18 9.24 7.00
CA TYR A 7 -0.56 9.18 5.74
C TYR A 7 -0.43 7.82 5.07
N VAL A 8 0.80 7.30 4.97
CA VAL A 8 1.09 5.99 4.37
C VAL A 8 0.30 4.87 5.07
N LYS A 9 0.33 4.85 6.41
CA LYS A 9 -0.37 3.82 7.20
C LYS A 9 -1.89 3.93 7.05
N GLN A 10 -2.43 5.15 7.12
CA GLN A 10 -3.86 5.38 7.01
C GLN A 10 -4.39 4.96 5.62
N LEU A 11 -3.73 5.40 4.55
CA LEU A 11 -4.14 5.04 3.19
C LEU A 11 -4.01 3.53 2.94
N GLY A 12 -2.92 2.91 3.38
CA GLY A 12 -2.73 1.47 3.25
C GLY A 12 -3.76 0.64 3.99
N ASN A 13 -4.23 1.10 5.17
CA ASN A 13 -5.33 0.45 5.89
C ASN A 13 -6.65 0.57 5.13
N ILE A 14 -6.99 1.77 4.64
CA ILE A 14 -8.22 2.02 3.87
C ILE A 14 -8.25 1.14 2.61
N LEU A 15 -7.13 1.04 1.91
CA LEU A 15 -7.01 0.21 0.71
C LEU A 15 -7.23 -1.27 1.01
N LEU A 16 -6.64 -1.77 2.10
CA LEU A 16 -6.84 -3.15 2.52
C LEU A 16 -8.26 -3.46 2.98
N GLU A 17 -8.95 -2.48 3.60
CA GLU A 17 -10.35 -2.61 4.00
C GLU A 17 -11.31 -2.58 2.82
N ARG A 18 -11.07 -1.68 1.85
CA ARG A 18 -11.95 -1.52 0.67
C ARG A 18 -11.71 -2.55 -0.42
N TYR A 19 -10.46 -2.94 -0.64
CA TYR A 19 -10.05 -3.82 -1.75
C TYR A 19 -9.16 -4.96 -1.26
N PRO A 20 -9.62 -5.81 -0.31
CA PRO A 20 -8.78 -6.85 0.29
C PRO A 20 -8.24 -7.86 -0.71
N GLN A 21 -8.95 -8.08 -1.83
CA GLN A 21 -8.59 -9.02 -2.90
C GLN A 21 -7.59 -8.44 -3.92
N ALA A 22 -7.46 -7.11 -3.98
CA ALA A 22 -6.50 -6.45 -4.87
C ALA A 22 -5.06 -6.52 -4.34
N PHE A 23 -4.86 -6.94 -3.09
CA PHE A 23 -3.55 -6.93 -2.44
C PHE A 23 -3.12 -8.31 -1.95
N ASN A 24 -1.86 -8.64 -2.20
CA ASN A 24 -1.22 -9.90 -1.85
C ASN A 24 0.15 -9.65 -1.16
N THR A 25 1.03 -10.65 -1.13
CA THR A 25 2.36 -10.57 -0.51
C THR A 25 3.46 -10.14 -1.48
N ASP A 26 3.14 -9.87 -2.74
CA ASP A 26 4.07 -9.39 -3.76
C ASP A 26 4.08 -7.86 -3.81
N PHE A 27 5.28 -7.27 -3.89
CA PHE A 27 5.43 -5.82 -3.86
C PHE A 27 5.02 -5.17 -5.18
N GLU A 28 5.41 -5.74 -6.32
CA GLU A 28 5.14 -5.18 -7.64
C GLU A 28 3.63 -5.17 -7.92
N THR A 29 2.94 -6.28 -7.64
CA THR A 29 1.49 -6.40 -7.77
C THR A 29 0.76 -5.37 -6.90
N ASN A 30 1.19 -5.20 -5.64
CA ASN A 30 0.58 -4.22 -4.74
C ASN A 30 0.86 -2.79 -5.19
N LYS A 31 2.03 -2.51 -5.77
CA LYS A 31 2.40 -1.19 -6.28
C LYS A 31 1.51 -0.80 -7.46
N ASP A 32 1.28 -1.72 -8.39
CA ASP A 32 0.39 -1.49 -9.54
C ASP A 32 -1.06 -1.32 -9.08
N SER A 33 -1.50 -2.11 -8.10
CA SER A 33 -2.83 -1.95 -7.49
C SER A 33 -2.99 -0.61 -6.78
N VAL A 34 -1.95 -0.10 -6.09
CA VAL A 34 -2.00 1.25 -5.50
C VAL A 34 -2.04 2.33 -6.59
N GLU A 35 -1.39 2.14 -7.73
CA GLU A 35 -1.41 3.06 -8.87
C GLU A 35 -2.80 3.14 -9.51
N GLU A 36 -3.49 2.00 -9.64
CA GLU A 36 -4.82 1.94 -10.22
C GLU A 36 -5.91 2.43 -9.25
N LEU A 37 -5.78 2.11 -7.96
CA LEU A 37 -6.80 2.39 -6.94
C LEU A 37 -6.64 3.77 -6.28
N THR A 38 -5.56 4.50 -6.56
CA THR A 38 -5.29 5.81 -5.95
C THR A 38 -4.76 6.84 -6.93
N THR A 39 -5.06 8.11 -6.67
CA THR A 39 -4.50 9.25 -7.43
C THR A 39 -3.15 9.72 -6.87
N VAL A 40 -2.36 8.83 -6.25
CA VAL A 40 -1.07 9.21 -5.64
C VAL A 40 -0.02 9.42 -6.74
N GLU A 41 0.25 10.68 -7.04
CA GLU A 41 1.20 11.06 -8.10
C GLU A 41 2.67 10.84 -7.70
N SER A 42 2.96 10.88 -6.39
CA SER A 42 4.34 10.75 -5.92
C SER A 42 4.78 9.29 -5.86
N LYS A 43 5.72 8.91 -6.74
CA LYS A 43 6.39 7.59 -6.76
C LYS A 43 6.87 7.15 -5.38
N GLY A 44 7.49 8.04 -4.60
CA GLY A 44 8.01 7.71 -3.27
C GLY A 44 6.90 7.39 -2.26
N VAL A 45 5.76 8.07 -2.36
CA VAL A 45 4.60 7.81 -1.50
C VAL A 45 3.92 6.50 -1.89
N ARG A 46 3.72 6.27 -3.19
CA ARG A 46 3.18 5.02 -3.74
C ARG A 46 3.98 3.80 -3.29
N ASN A 47 5.31 3.84 -3.47
CA ASN A 47 6.19 2.74 -3.06
C ASN A 47 6.13 2.47 -1.55
N ARG A 48 6.02 3.52 -0.71
CA ARG A 48 5.86 3.35 0.74
C ARG A 48 4.51 2.72 1.12
N ILE A 49 3.43 3.07 0.40
CA ILE A 49 2.10 2.47 0.62
C ILE A 49 2.13 1.00 0.23
N ALA A 50 2.61 0.68 -0.97
CA ALA A 50 2.75 -0.70 -1.44
C ALA A 50 3.58 -1.55 -0.47
N GLY A 51 4.74 -1.04 -0.04
CA GLY A 51 5.58 -1.73 0.95
C GLY A 51 4.91 -1.92 2.31
N TYR A 52 4.12 -0.94 2.77
CA TYR A 52 3.32 -1.08 3.99
C TYR A 52 2.26 -2.18 3.86
N ILE A 53 1.55 -2.22 2.73
CA ILE A 53 0.53 -3.24 2.42
C ILE A 53 1.17 -4.63 2.36
N THR A 54 2.27 -4.79 1.62
CA THR A 54 3.01 -6.05 1.51
C THR A 54 3.45 -6.56 2.89
N ARG A 55 4.01 -5.69 3.75
CA ARG A 55 4.39 -6.06 5.11
C ARG A 55 3.18 -6.47 5.96
N LYS A 56 2.05 -5.78 5.82
CA LYS A 56 0.83 -6.08 6.59
C LYS A 56 0.17 -7.39 6.15
N LYS A 57 0.24 -7.75 4.87
CA LYS A 57 -0.24 -9.05 4.35
C LYS A 57 0.71 -10.20 4.70
N GLY A 58 2.02 -10.01 4.54
CA GLY A 58 3.02 -11.02 4.89
C GLY A 58 3.10 -11.33 6.38
N GLY A 59 2.80 -10.34 7.24
CA GLY A 59 2.72 -10.55 8.70
C GLY A 59 1.39 -11.11 9.22
N GLN A 60 0.37 -11.26 8.37
CA GLN A 60 -0.93 -11.87 8.73
C GLN A 60 -0.97 -13.39 8.46
N GLY A 61 0.16 -13.98 8.03
CA GLY A 61 0.30 -15.42 7.78
C GLY A 61 1.18 -16.17 8.78
N ALA A 62 1.44 -15.60 9.97
CA ALA A 62 2.18 -16.22 11.07
C ALA A 62 1.36 -16.21 12.35
#